data_AF-A0A2S8UYA3-F1
#
_entry.id   AF-A0A2S8UYA3-F1
#
_cell.length_a   1.000
_cell.length_b   1.000
_cell.length_c   1.000
_cell.angle_alpha   90.00
_cell.angle_beta   90.00
_cell.angle_gamma   90.00
#
_symmetry.space_group_name_H-M   'P 1'
#
loop_
_entity.id
_entity.type
_entity.pdbx_description
1 polymer ?
#
loop_
_entity_poly.entity_id
_entity_poly.type
_entity_poly.pdbx_seq_one_letter_code
_entity_poly.pdbx_strand_id
1 'polypeptide(L)'
;APPSLIDQAALAEFITRGDLERHLRSSRTRFRRRRQRLLDALTIELPELAVTGIAAGMHLVLTLPSHVPASAVVGAGASEGLALTSLRRYTDTADRPDALVLGYGNLDDALVEEAIAHLAALVR
;
A
#
# COMPACT_ATOMS: atom_id res chain seq x y z
N ALA A 1 -21.77 11.33 -18.98
CA ALA A 1 -21.72 10.80 -20.36
C ALA A 1 -21.42 9.30 -20.28
N PRO A 2 -21.90 8.47 -21.22
CA PRO A 2 -21.46 7.07 -21.28
C PRO A 2 -19.94 7.01 -21.52
N PRO A 3 -19.26 5.91 -21.10
CA PRO A 3 -17.84 5.72 -21.39
C PRO A 3 -17.59 5.69 -22.91
N SER A 4 -16.39 6.08 -23.33
CA SER A 4 -15.98 6.12 -24.74
C SER A 4 -16.27 4.80 -25.46
N LEU A 5 -16.83 4.86 -26.67
CA LEU A 5 -17.07 3.67 -27.49
C LEU A 5 -15.76 2.95 -27.85
N ILE A 6 -14.66 3.69 -27.99
CA ILE A 6 -13.34 3.11 -28.26
C ILE A 6 -12.85 2.30 -27.05
N ASP A 7 -12.99 2.84 -25.83
CA ASP A 7 -12.58 2.14 -24.61
C ASP A 7 -13.45 0.89 -24.37
N GLN A 8 -14.75 0.98 -24.64
CA GLN A 8 -15.66 -0.16 -24.56
C GLN A 8 -15.26 -1.27 -25.55
N ALA A 9 -14.98 -0.92 -26.81
CA ALA A 9 -14.56 -1.88 -27.82
C ALA A 9 -13.21 -2.53 -27.47
N ALA A 10 -12.24 -1.74 -27.03
CA ALA A 10 -10.92 -2.22 -26.62
C ALA A 10 -11.00 -3.16 -25.41
N LEU A 11 -11.79 -2.81 -24.39
CA LEU A 11 -12.00 -3.66 -23.21
C LEU A 11 -12.72 -4.96 -23.57
N ALA A 12 -13.75 -4.89 -24.43
CA ALA A 12 -14.47 -6.07 -24.89
C ALA A 12 -13.52 -7.04 -25.60
N GLU A 13 -12.68 -6.55 -26.52
CA GLU A 13 -11.68 -7.37 -27.19
C GLU A 13 -10.65 -7.96 -26.20
N PHE A 14 -10.15 -7.16 -25.26
CA PHE A 14 -9.22 -7.60 -24.23
C PHE A 14 -9.78 -8.71 -23.33
N ILE A 15 -11.09 -8.69 -23.06
CA ILE A 15 -11.81 -9.75 -22.34
C ILE A 15 -12.00 -10.98 -23.24
N THR A 16 -12.56 -10.81 -24.44
CA THR A 16 -12.89 -11.93 -25.34
C THR A 16 -11.66 -12.74 -25.74
N ARG A 17 -10.48 -12.12 -25.82
CA ARG A 17 -9.21 -12.78 -26.13
C ARG A 17 -8.56 -13.48 -24.91
N GLY A 18 -9.11 -13.31 -23.71
CA GLY A 18 -8.58 -13.84 -22.45
C GLY A 18 -7.34 -13.11 -21.93
N ASP A 19 -7.02 -11.94 -22.50
CA ASP A 19 -5.85 -11.16 -22.14
C ASP A 19 -6.01 -10.52 -20.77
N LEU A 20 -7.23 -10.12 -20.39
CA LEU A 20 -7.53 -9.66 -19.04
C LEU A 20 -7.19 -10.71 -17.98
N GLU A 21 -7.56 -11.97 -18.17
CA GLU A 21 -7.30 -13.03 -17.20
C GLU A 21 -5.79 -13.35 -17.10
N ARG A 22 -5.08 -13.33 -18.23
CA ARG A 22 -3.61 -13.45 -18.26
C ARG A 22 -2.96 -12.30 -17.50
N HIS A 23 -3.41 -11.07 -17.75
CA HIS A 23 -2.93 -9.88 -17.05
C HIS A 23 -3.18 -10.00 -15.54
N LEU A 24 -4.40 -10.34 -15.11
CA LEU A 24 -4.75 -10.49 -13.70
C LEU A 24 -3.93 -11.59 -13.01
N ARG A 25 -3.64 -12.72 -13.66
CA ARG A 25 -2.78 -13.78 -13.09
C ARG A 25 -1.35 -13.29 -12.86
N SER A 26 -0.78 -12.57 -13.84
CA SER A 26 0.55 -11.97 -13.72
C SER A 26 0.58 -10.90 -12.61
N SER A 27 -0.38 -9.97 -12.63
CA SER A 27 -0.50 -8.89 -11.64
C SER A 27 -0.67 -9.42 -10.21
N ARG A 28 -1.49 -10.46 -10.00
CA ARG A 28 -1.65 -11.11 -8.69
C ARG A 28 -0.34 -11.70 -8.16
N THR A 29 0.48 -12.30 -9.04
CA THR A 29 1.78 -12.84 -8.65
C THR A 29 2.76 -11.75 -8.26
N ARG A 30 2.83 -10.66 -9.04
CA ARG A 30 3.65 -9.49 -8.73
C ARG A 30 3.26 -8.85 -7.40
N PHE A 31 1.97 -8.58 -7.18
CA PHE A 31 1.51 -7.96 -5.94
C PHE A 31 1.69 -8.86 -4.72
N ARG A 32 1.55 -10.19 -4.87
CA ARG A 32 1.86 -11.13 -3.79
C ARG A 32 3.33 -11.09 -3.39
N ARG A 33 4.26 -11.09 -4.36
CA ARG A 33 5.70 -10.97 -4.10
C ARG A 33 6.03 -9.66 -3.41
N ARG A 34 5.50 -8.54 -3.93
CA ARG A 34 5.73 -7.22 -3.34
C ARG A 34 5.20 -7.12 -1.91
N ARG A 35 3.99 -7.62 -1.66
CA ARG A 35 3.40 -7.69 -0.31
C ARG A 35 4.31 -8.48 0.64
N GLN A 36 4.83 -9.63 0.19
CA GLN A 36 5.73 -10.42 1.01
C GLN A 36 7.01 -9.65 1.36
N ARG A 37 7.68 -9.04 0.36
CA ARG A 37 8.88 -8.23 0.61
C ARG A 37 8.62 -7.08 1.58
N LEU A 38 7.48 -6.42 1.45
CA LEU A 38 7.08 -5.33 2.34
C LEU A 38 6.88 -5.82 3.78
N LEU A 39 6.24 -6.97 3.96
CA LEU A 39 6.06 -7.59 5.28
C LEU A 39 7.39 -8.04 5.88
N ASP A 40 8.27 -8.63 5.08
CA ASP A 40 9.59 -9.07 5.53
C ASP A 40 10.41 -7.85 5.99
N ALA A 41 10.44 -6.78 5.19
CA ALA A 41 11.12 -5.54 5.54
C ALA A 41 10.53 -4.90 6.82
N LEU A 42 9.20 -4.84 6.96
CA LEU A 42 8.55 -4.34 8.17
C LEU A 42 8.88 -5.20 9.40
N THR A 43 8.97 -6.53 9.23
CA THR A 43 9.33 -7.45 10.32
C THR A 43 10.78 -7.26 10.77
N ILE A 44 11.67 -6.89 9.86
CA ILE A 44 13.08 -6.60 10.16
C ILE A 44 13.22 -5.23 10.83
N GLU A 45 12.62 -4.20 10.25
CA GLU A 45 12.82 -2.82 10.68
C GLU A 45 11.89 -2.36 11.80
N LEU A 46 10.68 -2.89 11.91
CA LEU A 46 9.67 -2.46 12.89
C LEU A 46 8.96 -3.69 13.52
N PRO A 47 9.69 -4.66 14.09
CA PRO A 47 9.13 -5.93 14.60
C PRO A 47 8.07 -5.74 15.69
N GLU A 48 8.11 -4.62 16.40
CA GLU A 48 7.18 -4.28 17.48
C GLU A 48 5.82 -3.77 16.98
N LEU A 49 5.70 -3.39 15.72
CA LEU A 49 4.49 -2.78 15.18
C LEU A 49 3.56 -3.80 14.53
N ALA A 50 2.27 -3.71 14.86
CA ALA A 50 1.26 -4.61 14.36
C ALA A 50 0.85 -4.26 12.93
N VAL A 51 0.95 -5.23 12.02
CA VAL A 51 0.48 -5.12 10.62
C VAL A 51 -0.82 -5.88 10.43
N THR A 52 -1.83 -5.22 9.84
CA THR A 52 -3.14 -5.80 9.50
C THR A 52 -3.51 -5.52 8.04
N GLY A 53 -4.67 -6.03 7.58
CA GLY A 53 -5.15 -5.79 6.20
C GLY A 53 -4.44 -6.63 5.12
N ILE A 54 -3.77 -7.72 5.51
CA ILE A 54 -2.85 -8.47 4.64
C ILE A 54 -3.57 -9.41 3.63
N ALA A 55 -4.84 -9.74 3.86
CA ALA A 55 -5.53 -10.82 3.17
C ALA A 55 -5.64 -10.64 1.64
N ALA A 56 -5.92 -9.43 1.16
CA ALA A 56 -6.06 -9.12 -0.27
C ALA A 56 -5.89 -7.62 -0.55
N GLY A 57 -5.74 -7.28 -1.84
CA GLY A 57 -5.65 -5.88 -2.29
C GLY A 57 -4.21 -5.40 -2.49
N MET A 58 -4.04 -4.09 -2.40
CA MET A 58 -2.80 -3.37 -2.71
C MET A 58 -2.36 -2.44 -1.57
N HIS A 59 -2.78 -2.74 -0.34
CA HIS A 59 -2.37 -2.00 0.85
C HIS A 59 -2.29 -2.91 2.08
N LEU A 60 -1.56 -2.45 3.09
CA LEU A 60 -1.59 -2.99 4.46
C LEU A 60 -1.72 -1.84 5.46
N VAL A 61 -2.10 -2.15 6.69
CA VAL A 61 -2.27 -1.17 7.76
C VAL A 61 -1.24 -1.41 8.85
N LEU A 62 -0.38 -0.42 9.09
CA LEU A 62 0.65 -0.43 10.14
C LEU A 62 0.15 0.38 11.33
N THR A 63 -0.04 -0.27 12.48
CA THR A 63 -0.39 0.42 13.73
C THR A 63 0.85 1.12 14.28
N LEU A 64 0.74 2.41 14.57
CA LEU A 64 1.82 3.21 15.13
C LEU A 64 1.84 3.14 16.67
N PRO A 65 3.00 3.40 17.31
CA PRO A 65 3.05 3.62 18.74
C PRO A 65 2.14 4.76 19.19
N SER A 66 1.61 4.68 20.42
CA SER A 66 0.67 5.67 20.97
C SER A 66 1.23 7.10 21.06
N HIS A 67 2.55 7.25 21.08
CA HIS A 67 3.24 8.54 21.13
C HIS A 67 3.60 9.10 19.76
N VAL A 68 3.36 8.36 18.67
CA VAL A 68 3.70 8.74 17.31
C VAL A 68 2.42 9.05 16.53
N PRO A 69 2.03 10.33 16.38
CA PRO A 69 0.82 10.67 15.65
C PRO A 69 1.03 10.43 14.15
N ALA A 70 0.05 9.79 13.50
CA ALA A 70 0.13 9.46 12.07
C ALA A 70 0.29 10.71 11.19
N SER A 71 -0.25 11.85 11.61
CA SER A 71 -0.11 13.13 10.90
C SER A 71 1.33 13.62 10.85
N ALA A 72 2.12 13.42 11.90
CA ALA A 72 3.54 13.81 11.92
C ALA A 72 4.35 12.95 10.95
N VAL A 73 4.14 11.63 10.98
CA VAL A 73 4.83 10.70 10.07
C VAL A 73 4.46 10.97 8.61
N VAL A 74 3.17 11.24 8.32
CA VAL A 74 2.73 11.61 6.96
C VAL A 74 3.37 12.91 6.51
N GLY A 75 3.47 13.91 7.39
CA GLY A 75 4.10 15.20 7.07
C GLY A 75 5.60 15.06 6.77
N ALA A 76 6.33 14.37 7.64
CA ALA A 76 7.77 14.15 7.48
C ALA A 76 8.09 13.23 6.29
N GLY A 77 7.30 12.17 6.09
CA GLY A 77 7.46 11.29 4.94
C GLY A 77 7.28 12.02 3.61
N ALA A 78 6.32 12.95 3.53
CA ALA A 78 6.11 13.72 2.31
C ALA A 78 7.34 14.57 1.90
N SER A 79 8.10 15.11 2.87
CA SER A 79 9.36 15.82 2.57
C SER A 79 10.48 14.90 2.11
N GLU A 80 10.39 13.60 2.36
CA GLU A 80 11.38 12.58 1.99
C GLU A 80 10.94 11.72 0.80
N GLY A 81 9.85 12.10 0.11
CA GLY A 81 9.33 11.37 -1.05
C GLY A 81 8.49 10.13 -0.70
N LEU A 82 8.17 9.91 0.57
CA LEU A 82 7.28 8.85 1.03
C LEU A 82 5.81 9.32 1.03
N ALA A 83 5.03 8.80 0.09
CA ALA A 83 3.59 9.03 0.05
C ALA A 83 2.85 8.12 1.05
N LEU A 84 2.66 8.62 2.27
CA LEU A 84 1.97 7.92 3.36
C LEU A 84 0.55 8.44 3.55
N THR A 85 -0.36 7.57 4.02
CA THR A 85 -1.74 7.96 4.32
C THR A 85 -2.12 7.54 5.73
N SER A 86 -2.67 8.46 6.52
CA SER A 86 -3.24 8.13 7.83
C SER A 86 -4.55 7.36 7.67
N LEU A 87 -4.75 6.32 8.50
CA LEU A 87 -6.00 5.56 8.57
C LEU A 87 -7.20 6.46 8.90
N ARG A 88 -6.98 7.58 9.61
CA ARG A 88 -8.01 8.58 9.95
C ARG A 88 -8.75 9.16 8.73
N ARG A 89 -8.17 9.09 7.52
CA ARG A 89 -8.87 9.49 6.29
C ARG A 89 -10.02 8.55 5.89
N TYR A 90 -10.07 7.35 6.48
CA TYR A 90 -11.03 6.30 6.17
C TYR A 90 -11.95 5.95 7.34
N THR A 91 -11.84 6.66 8.47
CA THR A 91 -12.63 6.37 9.66
C THR A 91 -12.98 7.65 10.43
N ASP A 92 -14.22 7.71 10.90
CA ASP A 92 -14.70 8.79 11.77
C ASP A 92 -14.58 8.42 13.27
N THR A 93 -13.98 7.28 13.60
CA THR A 93 -13.87 6.81 14.99
C THR A 93 -12.59 7.34 15.66
N ALA A 94 -12.75 8.02 16.81
CA ALA A 94 -11.63 8.55 17.59
C ALA A 94 -10.86 7.47 18.37
N ASP A 95 -11.54 6.43 18.86
CA ASP A 95 -11.00 5.42 19.80
C ASP A 95 -10.06 4.36 19.20
N ARG A 96 -9.53 4.59 18.00
CA ARG A 96 -8.57 3.69 17.36
C ARG A 96 -7.13 4.19 17.58
N PRO A 97 -6.15 3.29 17.76
CA PRO A 97 -4.74 3.65 17.66
C PRO A 97 -4.46 4.34 16.32
N ASP A 98 -3.48 5.24 16.32
CA ASP A 98 -3.02 5.84 15.08
C ASP A 98 -2.35 4.78 14.21
N ALA A 99 -2.59 4.86 12.90
CA ALA A 99 -2.14 3.88 11.95
C ALA A 99 -1.92 4.49 10.57
N LEU A 100 -1.05 3.86 9.79
CA LEU A 100 -0.78 4.21 8.40
C LEU A 100 -1.35 3.15 7.47
N VAL A 101 -1.96 3.61 6.38
CA VAL A 101 -2.31 2.79 5.22
C VAL A 101 -1.13 2.85 4.25
N LEU A 102 -0.41 1.73 4.11
CA LEU A 102 0.75 1.61 3.23
C LEU A 102 0.32 0.97 1.92
N GLY A 103 0.14 1.81 0.89
CA GLY A 103 -0.21 1.38 -0.45
C GLY A 103 1.02 0.86 -1.21
N TYR A 104 0.95 -0.37 -1.71
CA TYR A 104 2.04 -0.99 -2.48
C TYR A 104 1.67 -1.24 -3.95
N GLY A 105 0.51 -0.78 -4.43
CA GLY A 105 0.08 -0.99 -5.82
C GLY A 105 1.03 -0.37 -6.87
N ASN A 106 1.61 0.79 -6.57
CA ASN A 106 2.51 1.53 -7.46
C ASN A 106 3.96 1.63 -6.96
N LEU A 107 4.29 0.93 -5.86
CA LEU A 107 5.65 0.92 -5.31
C LEU A 107 6.57 0.10 -6.21
N ASP A 108 7.76 0.60 -6.52
CA ASP A 108 8.78 -0.20 -7.22
C ASP A 108 9.27 -1.32 -6.30
N ASP A 109 9.39 -2.54 -6.84
CA ASP A 109 9.89 -3.70 -6.11
C ASP A 109 11.33 -3.48 -5.60
N ALA A 110 12.13 -2.62 -6.26
CA ALA A 110 13.50 -2.31 -5.88
C ALA A 110 13.63 -1.30 -4.73
N LEU A 111 12.57 -0.53 -4.45
CA LEU A 111 12.56 0.54 -3.45
C LEU A 111 11.89 0.11 -2.13
N VAL A 112 11.43 -1.15 -2.02
CA VAL A 112 10.66 -1.62 -0.86
C VAL A 112 11.47 -1.49 0.42
N GLU A 113 12.69 -2.02 0.43
CA GLU A 113 13.56 -2.03 1.60
C GLU A 113 13.98 -0.61 2.00
N GLU A 114 14.35 0.24 1.04
CA GLU A 114 14.70 1.65 1.28
C GLU A 114 13.51 2.44 1.86
N ALA A 115 12.32 2.29 1.27
CA ALA A 115 11.12 2.97 1.74
C ALA A 115 10.74 2.57 3.17
N ILE A 116 10.92 1.30 3.54
CA ILE A 116 10.67 0.83 4.90
C ILE A 116 11.74 1.32 5.88
N ALA A 117 13.01 1.37 5.49
CA ALA A 117 14.06 1.94 6.32
C ALA A 117 13.80 3.44 6.62
N HIS A 118 13.38 4.21 5.62
CA HIS A 118 12.99 5.61 5.81
C HIS A 118 11.76 5.73 6.72
N LEU A 119 10.72 4.91 6.50
CA LEU A 119 9.56 4.87 7.38
C LEU A 119 9.97 4.55 8.84
N ALA A 120 10.88 3.60 9.05
CA ALA A 120 11.33 3.24 10.38
C ALA A 120 12.07 4.38 11.09
N ALA A 121 12.83 5.19 10.35
CA ALA A 121 13.48 6.39 10.89
C ALA A 121 12.47 7.48 11.31
N LEU A 122 11.29 7.53 10.68
CA LEU A 122 10.24 8.49 11.02
C LEU A 122 9.36 8.07 12.20
N VAL A 123 9.35 6.78 12.53
CA VAL A 123 8.50 6.21 13.58
C VAL A 123 9.26 6.03 14.91
N ARG A 124 10.59 5.96 14.87
CA ARG A 124 11.47 5.89 16.05
C ARG A 124 11.81 7.28 16.57
#